data_AF-A0A7X3ZL96-F1
#
_entry.id   AF-A0A7X3ZL96-F1
#
_cell.length_a   1.000
_cell.length_b   1.000
_cell.length_c   1.000
_cell.angle_alpha   90.00
_cell.angle_beta   90.00
_cell.angle_gamma   90.00
#
_symmetry.space_group_name_H-M   'P 1'
#
loop_
_entity.id
_entity.type
_entity.pdbx_description
1 polymer ?
#
loop_
_entity_poly.entity_id
_entity_poly.type
_entity_poly.pdbx_seq_one_letter_code
_entity_poly.pdbx_strand_id
1 'polypeptide(L)'
;MSTLPKGWETLNDAETAEEETEHIEMWEDFADGLNTEISDAQIPQVKTLVDTADKLFSNNETALGALYAFEAQQPETAKSKLAGLKAFYQLPDKVEPYFVTHSHNEHEAEKLLDLIGTLSSDSQKTVVQACEQMSSALWDALTGIHDAKCE
;
A
#
# COMPACT_ATOMS: atom_id res chain seq x y z
N MET A 1 0.12 -13.36 -2.02
CA MET A 1 -0.76 -12.94 -0.91
C MET A 1 -0.40 -11.52 -0.53
N SER A 2 -1.40 -10.69 -0.20
CA SER A 2 -1.18 -9.32 0.28
C SER A 2 -0.43 -9.35 1.61
N THR A 3 0.48 -8.41 1.83
CA THR A 3 1.26 -8.28 3.06
C THR A 3 0.69 -7.21 4.01
N LEU A 4 -0.27 -6.39 3.58
CA LEU A 4 -0.79 -5.26 4.36
C LEU A 4 -1.51 -5.68 5.65
N PRO A 5 -2.41 -6.69 5.65
CA PRO A 5 -3.06 -7.14 6.89
C PRO A 5 -2.07 -7.50 8.00
N LYS A 6 -0.93 -8.13 7.65
CA LYS A 6 0.14 -8.49 8.59
C LYS A 6 0.77 -7.26 9.29
N GLY A 7 0.85 -6.13 8.58
CA GLY A 7 1.32 -4.88 9.16
C GLY A 7 0.41 -4.44 10.31
N TRP A 8 -0.89 -4.41 10.06
CA TRP A 8 -1.92 -4.04 11.05
C TRP A 8 -2.04 -5.06 12.19
N GLU A 9 -1.96 -6.36 11.90
CA GLU A 9 -1.89 -7.43 12.90
C GLU A 9 -0.70 -7.24 13.85
N THR A 10 0.45 -6.84 13.33
CA THR A 10 1.65 -6.55 14.14
C THR A 10 1.41 -5.38 15.10
N LEU A 11 0.61 -4.40 14.69
CA LEU A 11 0.17 -3.31 15.56
C LEU A 11 -0.96 -3.70 16.52
N ASN A 12 -1.45 -4.94 16.45
CA ASN A 12 -2.62 -5.46 17.17
C ASN A 12 -3.92 -4.73 16.81
N ASP A 13 -4.05 -4.27 15.56
CA ASP A 13 -5.27 -3.67 15.01
C ASP A 13 -5.98 -4.67 14.08
N ALA A 14 -6.71 -5.61 14.69
CA ALA A 14 -7.41 -6.66 13.95
C ALA A 14 -8.60 -6.14 13.12
N GLU A 15 -9.15 -4.98 13.48
CA GLU A 15 -10.25 -4.34 12.74
C GLU A 15 -9.74 -3.83 11.38
N THR A 16 -8.64 -3.09 11.38
CA THR A 16 -8.04 -2.57 10.13
C THR A 16 -7.41 -3.69 9.31
N ALA A 17 -6.87 -4.73 9.96
CA ALA A 17 -6.36 -5.90 9.25
C ALA A 17 -7.46 -6.65 8.48
N GLU A 18 -8.68 -6.73 9.03
CA GLU A 18 -9.83 -7.32 8.34
C GLU A 18 -10.29 -6.42 7.19
N GLU A 19 -10.36 -5.10 7.40
CA GLU A 19 -10.68 -4.13 6.34
C GLU A 19 -9.71 -4.25 5.14
N GLU A 20 -8.40 -4.34 5.42
CA GLU A 20 -7.37 -4.57 4.39
C GLU A 20 -7.50 -5.93 3.70
N THR A 21 -8.09 -6.91 4.37
CA THR A 21 -8.39 -8.23 3.76
C THR A 21 -9.57 -8.12 2.80
N GLU A 22 -10.62 -7.37 3.15
CA GLU A 22 -11.77 -7.10 2.27
C GLU A 22 -11.34 -6.31 1.02
N HIS A 23 -10.35 -5.41 1.14
CA HIS A 23 -9.78 -4.67 0.01
C HIS A 23 -9.15 -5.56 -1.06
N ILE A 24 -8.73 -6.79 -0.73
CA ILE A 24 -8.15 -7.74 -1.68
C ILE A 24 -9.17 -8.12 -2.75
N GLU A 25 -10.43 -8.36 -2.38
CA GLU A 25 -11.49 -8.70 -3.34
C GLU A 25 -11.72 -7.55 -4.34
N MET A 26 -11.70 -6.31 -3.87
CA MET A 26 -11.84 -5.13 -4.75
C MET A 26 -10.65 -4.99 -5.73
N TRP A 27 -9.45 -5.40 -5.31
CA TRP A 27 -8.27 -5.42 -6.18
C TRP A 27 -8.31 -6.57 -7.20
N GLU A 28 -8.89 -7.71 -6.84
CA GLU A 28 -9.19 -8.81 -7.77
C GLU A 28 -10.20 -8.38 -8.84
N ASP A 29 -11.28 -7.70 -8.45
CA ASP A 29 -12.26 -7.12 -9.39
C ASP A 29 -11.62 -6.12 -10.37
N PHE A 30 -10.67 -5.32 -9.87
CA PHE A 30 -9.88 -4.41 -10.71
C PHE A 30 -9.06 -5.18 -11.76
N ALA A 31 -8.32 -6.20 -11.34
CA ALA A 31 -7.53 -7.04 -12.23
C ALA A 31 -8.40 -7.74 -13.30
N ASP A 32 -9.53 -8.31 -12.89
CA ASP A 32 -10.49 -8.94 -13.79
C ASP A 32 -11.12 -7.92 -14.77
N GLY A 33 -11.37 -6.69 -14.32
CA GLY A 33 -11.82 -5.59 -15.19
C GLY A 33 -10.80 -5.17 -16.25
N LEU A 34 -9.52 -5.40 -16.00
CA LEU A 34 -8.44 -5.24 -16.97
C LEU A 34 -8.19 -6.49 -17.83
N ASN A 35 -8.98 -7.55 -17.65
CA ASN A 35 -8.77 -8.88 -18.24
C ASN A 35 -7.38 -9.45 -17.92
N THR A 36 -6.95 -9.31 -16.66
CA THR A 36 -5.70 -9.87 -16.16
C THR A 36 -5.89 -10.61 -14.85
N GLU A 37 -4.88 -11.37 -14.45
CA GLU A 37 -4.89 -12.15 -13.21
C GLU A 37 -3.76 -11.67 -12.31
N ILE A 38 -4.00 -11.67 -11.00
CA ILE A 38 -2.97 -11.40 -10.01
C ILE A 38 -2.03 -12.60 -9.97
N SER A 39 -0.72 -12.34 -10.11
CA SER A 39 0.32 -13.36 -10.10
C SER A 39 1.53 -12.87 -9.31
N ASP A 40 2.48 -13.79 -9.06
CA ASP A 40 3.70 -13.47 -8.35
C ASP A 40 4.51 -12.37 -9.08
N ALA A 41 5.15 -11.51 -8.30
CA ALA A 41 5.98 -10.43 -8.81
C ALA A 41 7.13 -10.97 -9.68
N GLN A 42 7.14 -10.61 -10.96
CA GLN A 42 8.19 -11.00 -11.91
C GLN A 42 9.30 -9.94 -12.04
N ILE A 43 9.01 -8.68 -11.71
CA ILE A 43 9.98 -7.58 -11.77
C ILE A 43 10.82 -7.59 -10.49
N PRO A 44 12.16 -7.62 -10.56
CA PRO A 44 13.03 -7.73 -9.39
C PRO A 44 12.75 -6.67 -8.32
N GLN A 45 12.53 -5.41 -8.73
CA GLN A 45 12.25 -4.30 -7.81
C GLN A 45 10.89 -4.45 -7.12
N VAL A 46 9.88 -5.00 -7.81
CA VAL A 46 8.57 -5.31 -7.20
C VAL A 46 8.72 -6.44 -6.19
N LYS A 47 9.54 -7.46 -6.49
CA LYS A 47 9.87 -8.52 -5.53
C LYS A 47 10.58 -7.95 -4.30
N THR A 48 11.56 -7.08 -4.50
CA THR A 48 12.27 -6.38 -3.41
C THR A 48 11.32 -5.55 -2.55
N LEU A 49 10.32 -4.89 -3.14
CA LEU A 49 9.28 -4.17 -2.40
C LEU A 49 8.49 -5.12 -1.49
N VAL A 50 8.00 -6.24 -2.02
CA VAL A 50 7.25 -7.23 -1.23
C VAL A 50 8.11 -7.79 -0.09
N ASP A 51 9.35 -8.21 -0.39
CA ASP A 51 10.29 -8.74 0.61
C ASP A 51 10.65 -7.68 1.68
N THR A 52 10.77 -6.40 1.28
CA THR A 52 11.01 -5.26 2.18
C THR A 52 9.83 -5.02 3.12
N ALA A 53 8.61 -4.96 2.57
CA ALA A 53 7.40 -4.80 3.35
C ALA A 53 7.25 -5.95 4.37
N ASP A 54 7.44 -7.19 3.92
CA ASP A 54 7.34 -8.37 4.79
C ASP A 54 8.30 -8.34 5.98
N LYS A 55 9.51 -7.81 5.76
CA LYS A 55 10.53 -7.62 6.80
C LYS A 55 10.14 -6.47 7.73
N LEU A 56 9.71 -5.33 7.21
CA LEU A 56 9.36 -4.16 8.02
C LEU A 56 8.10 -4.40 8.87
N PHE A 57 7.17 -5.21 8.38
CA PHE A 57 5.98 -5.63 9.15
C PHE A 57 6.27 -6.66 10.24
N SER A 58 7.52 -7.05 10.50
CA SER A 58 7.84 -8.03 11.56
C SER A 58 8.03 -7.42 12.96
N ASN A 59 8.00 -6.10 13.09
CA ASN A 59 8.21 -5.38 14.34
C ASN A 59 7.35 -4.10 14.38
N ASN A 60 6.80 -3.75 15.55
CA ASN A 60 5.86 -2.62 15.68
C ASN A 60 6.43 -1.27 15.20
N GLU A 61 7.67 -0.91 15.56
CA GLU A 61 8.24 0.39 15.19
C GLU A 61 8.46 0.48 13.68
N THR A 62 8.97 -0.60 13.08
CA THR A 62 9.19 -0.62 11.63
C THR A 62 7.89 -0.78 10.85
N ALA A 63 6.89 -1.47 11.41
CA ALA A 63 5.57 -1.60 10.81
C ALA A 63 4.86 -0.26 10.75
N LEU A 64 4.89 0.54 11.82
CA LEU A 64 4.34 1.90 11.84
C LEU A 64 4.92 2.78 10.72
N GLY A 65 6.25 2.75 10.56
CA GLY A 65 6.91 3.53 9.50
C GLY A 65 6.55 3.04 8.09
N ALA A 66 6.55 1.73 7.87
CA ALA A 66 6.25 1.14 6.58
C ALA A 66 4.78 1.32 6.17
N LEU A 67 3.84 1.10 7.10
CA LEU A 67 2.42 1.36 6.86
C LEU A 67 2.20 2.84 6.57
N TYR A 68 2.78 3.75 7.37
CA TYR A 68 2.58 5.18 7.15
C TYR A 68 3.10 5.63 5.77
N ALA A 69 4.25 5.10 5.34
CA ALA A 69 4.77 5.36 4.00
C ALA A 69 3.79 4.95 2.88
N PHE A 70 3.01 3.89 3.09
CA PHE A 70 2.04 3.40 2.13
C PHE A 70 0.70 4.14 2.24
N GLU A 71 0.07 4.14 3.41
CA GLU A 71 -1.29 4.66 3.62
C GLU A 71 -1.41 6.16 3.44
N ALA A 72 -0.40 6.95 3.83
CA ALA A 72 -0.45 8.40 3.70
C ALA A 72 -0.55 8.87 2.24
N GLN A 73 -0.18 8.02 1.27
CA GLN A 73 -0.23 8.34 -0.16
C GLN A 73 -1.53 7.88 -0.82
N GLN A 74 -2.30 6.97 -0.19
CA GLN A 74 -3.44 6.31 -0.81
C GLN A 74 -4.55 7.27 -1.24
N PRO A 75 -5.01 8.23 -0.42
CA PRO A 75 -6.14 9.08 -0.79
C PRO A 75 -5.92 9.84 -2.10
N GLU A 76 -4.82 10.57 -2.21
CA GLU A 76 -4.54 11.38 -3.40
C GLU A 76 -4.16 10.52 -4.61
N THR A 77 -3.46 9.40 -4.39
CA THR A 77 -3.12 8.44 -5.45
C THR A 77 -4.38 7.80 -6.02
N ALA A 78 -5.32 7.38 -5.17
CA ALA A 78 -6.56 6.76 -5.56
C ALA A 78 -7.49 7.75 -6.29
N LYS A 79 -7.62 8.99 -5.80
CA LYS A 79 -8.35 10.08 -6.51
C LYS A 79 -7.81 10.29 -7.92
N SER A 80 -6.48 10.41 -8.04
CA SER A 80 -5.80 10.62 -9.32
C SER A 80 -5.98 9.45 -10.28
N LYS A 81 -5.81 8.20 -9.80
CA LYS A 81 -6.02 6.98 -10.60
C LYS A 81 -7.47 6.85 -11.06
N LEU A 82 -8.46 7.06 -10.19
CA LEU A 82 -9.87 7.00 -10.55
C LEU A 82 -10.21 8.03 -11.65
N ALA A 83 -9.75 9.27 -11.50
CA ALA A 83 -9.94 10.31 -12.51
C ALA A 83 -9.31 9.94 -13.85
N GLY A 84 -8.08 9.42 -13.84
CA GLY A 84 -7.38 8.97 -15.05
C GLY A 84 -8.06 7.79 -15.74
N LEU A 85 -8.48 6.78 -14.97
CA LEU A 85 -9.19 5.61 -15.48
C LEU A 85 -10.48 6.05 -16.20
N LYS A 86 -11.30 6.90 -15.58
CA LYS A 86 -12.54 7.43 -16.17
C LYS A 86 -12.32 8.28 -17.41
N ALA A 87 -11.25 9.07 -17.43
CA ALA A 87 -11.00 10.01 -18.52
C ALA A 87 -10.41 9.33 -19.76
N PHE A 88 -9.58 8.30 -19.58
CA PHE A 88 -8.73 7.78 -20.66
C PHE A 88 -9.01 6.32 -21.02
N TYR A 89 -9.78 5.58 -20.23
CA TYR A 89 -10.03 4.16 -20.44
C TYR A 89 -11.53 3.84 -20.45
N GLN A 90 -11.95 2.92 -21.31
CA GLN A 90 -13.33 2.42 -21.39
C GLN A 90 -13.43 1.10 -20.63
N LEU A 91 -13.38 1.18 -19.30
CA LEU A 91 -13.39 0.02 -18.40
C LEU A 91 -14.78 -0.17 -17.77
N PRO A 92 -15.14 -1.39 -17.34
CA PRO A 92 -16.40 -1.65 -16.65
C PRO A 92 -16.40 -1.05 -15.24
N ASP A 93 -17.57 -0.64 -14.74
CA ASP A 93 -17.73 0.02 -13.42
C ASP A 93 -17.11 -0.73 -12.24
N LYS A 94 -16.96 -2.06 -12.33
CA LYS A 94 -16.31 -2.90 -11.30
C LYS A 94 -14.84 -2.56 -11.02
N VAL A 95 -14.18 -1.75 -11.85
CA VAL A 95 -12.80 -1.29 -11.62
C VAL A 95 -12.68 -0.13 -10.64
N GLU A 96 -13.80 0.53 -10.32
CA GLU A 96 -13.81 1.75 -9.50
C GLU A 96 -13.77 1.54 -7.97
N PRO A 97 -14.42 0.51 -7.38
CA PRO A 97 -14.59 0.41 -5.93
C PRO A 97 -13.31 0.55 -5.13
N TYR A 98 -12.23 -0.15 -5.52
CA TYR A 98 -10.94 -0.07 -4.83
C TYR A 98 -10.46 1.40 -4.69
N PHE A 99 -10.50 2.16 -5.79
CA PHE A 99 -10.04 3.55 -5.78
C PHE A 99 -11.02 4.49 -5.08
N VAL A 100 -12.34 4.21 -5.14
CA VAL A 100 -13.34 5.01 -4.42
C VAL A 100 -13.15 4.86 -2.91
N THR A 101 -12.96 3.64 -2.42
CA THR A 101 -12.71 3.37 -1.00
C THR A 101 -11.44 4.07 -0.54
N HIS A 102 -10.31 3.83 -1.21
CA HIS A 102 -9.02 4.41 -0.81
C HIS A 102 -8.97 5.93 -0.98
N SER A 103 -9.82 6.54 -1.84
CA SER A 103 -9.89 7.99 -1.99
C SER A 103 -10.43 8.75 -0.78
N HIS A 104 -11.01 8.05 0.20
CA HIS A 104 -11.55 8.63 1.44
C HIS A 104 -10.96 7.96 2.70
N ASN A 105 -9.83 7.26 2.55
CA ASN A 105 -9.21 6.52 3.64
C ASN A 105 -8.08 7.32 4.31
N GLU A 106 -8.36 8.58 4.68
CA GLU A 106 -7.40 9.38 5.46
C GLU A 106 -7.20 8.84 6.89
N HIS A 107 -8.18 8.10 7.42
CA HIS A 107 -8.22 7.65 8.81
C HIS A 107 -7.06 6.73 9.20
N GLU A 108 -6.62 5.84 8.31
CA GLU A 108 -5.50 4.93 8.59
C GLU A 108 -4.19 5.67 8.82
N ALA A 109 -3.88 6.65 7.97
CA ALA A 109 -2.69 7.49 8.14
C ALA A 109 -2.76 8.32 9.43
N GLU A 110 -3.93 8.86 9.78
CA GLU A 110 -4.15 9.59 11.03
C GLU A 110 -3.94 8.68 12.25
N LYS A 111 -4.50 7.47 12.22
CA LYS A 111 -4.34 6.45 13.27
C LYS A 111 -2.87 6.10 13.49
N LEU A 112 -2.11 5.92 12.40
CA LEU A 112 -0.67 5.64 12.47
C LEU A 112 0.10 6.81 13.10
N LEU A 113 -0.23 8.06 12.75
CA LEU A 113 0.40 9.24 13.34
C LEU A 113 0.12 9.37 14.83
N ASP A 114 -1.11 9.08 15.26
CA ASP A 114 -1.46 9.08 16.69
C ASP A 114 -0.63 8.05 17.47
N LEU A 115 -0.49 6.82 16.94
CA LEU A 115 0.35 5.78 17.54
C LEU A 115 1.82 6.22 17.60
N ILE A 116 2.36 6.74 16.50
CA ILE A 116 3.75 7.25 16.41
C ILE A 116 3.98 8.39 17.41
N GLY A 117 2.98 9.25 17.64
CA GLY A 117 3.03 10.37 18.58
C GLY A 117 3.21 9.95 20.04
N THR A 118 2.84 8.71 20.39
CA THR A 118 3.01 8.16 21.75
C THR A 118 4.40 7.57 22.03
N LEU A 119 5.21 7.38 20.99
CA LEU A 119 6.50 6.71 21.08
C LEU A 119 7.60 7.61 21.66
N SER A 120 8.66 6.98 22.16
CA SER A 120 9.89 7.68 22.53
C SER A 120 10.56 8.31 21.30
N SER A 121 11.37 9.36 21.51
CA SER A 121 12.12 9.98 20.40
C SER A 121 13.10 9.03 19.70
N ASP A 122 13.60 8.01 20.38
CA ASP A 122 14.48 7.02 19.76
C ASP A 122 13.67 6.03 18.90
N SER A 123 12.52 5.56 19.39
CA SER A 123 11.57 4.76 18.61
C SER A 123 11.06 5.50 17.37
N GLN A 124 10.78 6.81 17.49
CA GLN A 124 10.36 7.64 16.36
C GLN A 124 11.44 7.73 15.27
N LYS A 125 12.74 7.69 15.63
CA LYS A 125 13.82 7.61 14.62
C LYS A 125 13.77 6.28 13.87
N THR A 126 13.50 5.16 14.54
CA THR A 126 13.30 3.85 13.90
C THR A 126 12.13 3.90 12.91
N VAL A 127 11.00 4.50 13.33
CA VAL A 127 9.82 4.69 12.48
C VAL A 127 10.16 5.48 11.21
N VAL A 128 10.85 6.62 11.35
CA VAL A 128 11.26 7.44 10.20
C VAL A 128 12.17 6.66 9.25
N GLN A 129 13.14 5.91 9.77
CA GLN A 129 14.03 5.08 8.97
C GLN A 129 13.28 3.96 8.22
N ALA A 130 12.24 3.39 8.82
CA ALA A 130 11.40 2.39 8.17
C ALA A 130 10.50 3.02 7.09
N CYS A 131 9.96 4.21 7.36
CA CYS A 131 9.20 4.99 6.38
C CYS A 131 10.05 5.33 5.15
N GLU A 132 11.29 5.76 5.34
CA GLU A 132 12.24 6.01 4.26
C GLU A 132 12.53 4.75 3.44
N GLN A 133 12.81 3.62 4.12
CA GLN A 133 13.07 2.33 3.45
C GLN A 133 11.88 1.87 2.59
N MET A 134 10.66 1.92 3.13
CA MET A 134 9.46 1.56 2.39
C MET A 134 9.20 2.51 1.22
N SER A 135 9.39 3.82 1.42
CA SER A 135 9.22 4.83 0.36
C SER A 135 10.20 4.62 -0.79
N SER A 136 11.48 4.32 -0.49
CA SER A 136 12.47 3.99 -1.52
C SER A 136 12.09 2.72 -2.27
N ALA A 137 11.65 1.68 -1.58
CA ALA A 137 11.23 0.43 -2.22
C ALA A 137 10.00 0.61 -3.13
N LEU A 138 9.02 1.43 -2.72
CA LEU A 138 7.87 1.81 -3.54
C LEU A 138 8.31 2.54 -4.81
N TRP A 139 9.23 3.49 -4.69
CA TRP A 139 9.77 4.23 -5.83
C TRP A 139 10.51 3.31 -6.80
N ASP A 140 11.42 2.48 -6.30
CA ASP A 140 12.20 1.55 -7.12
C ASP A 140 11.31 0.54 -7.83
N ALA A 141 10.21 0.10 -7.22
CA ALA A 141 9.22 -0.75 -7.86
C ALA A 141 8.56 -0.05 -9.07
N LEU A 142 8.20 1.24 -8.95
CA LEU A 142 7.67 2.02 -10.06
C LEU A 142 8.72 2.19 -11.18
N THR A 143 9.98 2.47 -10.83
CA THR A 143 11.08 2.52 -11.80
C THR A 143 11.25 1.20 -12.53
N GLY A 144 11.27 0.07 -11.80
CA GLY A 144 11.38 -1.26 -12.41
C GLY A 144 10.22 -1.61 -13.34
N ILE A 145 8.99 -1.17 -13.02
CA ILE A 145 7.82 -1.33 -13.90
C ILE A 145 7.96 -0.47 -15.15
N HIS A 146 8.38 0.79 -15.00
CA HIS A 146 8.61 1.68 -16.12
C HIS A 146 9.64 1.09 -17.08
N ASP A 147 10.82 0.70 -16.58
CA ASP A 147 11.91 0.21 -17.43
C ASP A 147 11.53 -1.11 -18.14
N ALA A 148 10.76 -1.98 -17.48
CA ALA A 148 10.31 -3.24 -18.08
C ALA A 148 9.21 -3.08 -19.16
N LYS A 149 8.55 -1.92 -19.26
CA LYS A 149 7.38 -1.70 -20.13
C LYS A 149 7.52 -0.54 -21.11
N CYS A 150 8.42 0.40 -20.84
CA CYS A 150 8.54 1.66 -21.57
C CYS A 150 9.90 1.85 -22.25
N GLU A 151 10.84 0.92 -22.09
CA GLU A 151 12.08 0.83 -22.89
C GLU A 151 11.94 -0.10 -24.11
#